data_AF-A0A090QRX5-F1
#
_entry.id   AF-A0A090QRX5-F1
#
_cell.length_a   1.000
_cell.length_b   1.000
_cell.length_c   1.000
_cell.angle_alpha   90.00
_cell.angle_beta   90.00
_cell.angle_gamma   90.00
#
_symmetry.space_group_name_H-M   'P 1'
#
loop_
_entity.id
_entity.type
_entity.pdbx_description
1 polymer ?
#
loop_
_entity_poly.entity_id
_entity_poly.type
_entity_poly.pdbx_seq_one_letter_code
_entity_poly.pdbx_strand_id
1 'polypeptide(L)'
;MKPTPFPLLALSLLSPVTLAKAPQPQIGYFIDSPVTGLYYETSSNLTGYTQKGAFNYHPGDVVSFYLGKDNSAYLLTKLSGQTVITPTLSTTMPSRSINMTRLLLSLDETPEDQTEIELMGEMLADPAFQEQLRTLDLNLLDSLKDKLDVELVSVEKAVAHLNQSEQFIKQHFTSDDVIYSPLNRRLTNIQIKKRDNDGHYCILDLRYIHRPRYNTPIGEMHYMITHLILCSIRASEIATMAATST
;
A
#
# COMPACT_ATOMS: atom_id res chain seq x y z
N MET A 1 -79.93 -22.80 -15.66
CA MET A 1 -78.56 -22.33 -15.95
C MET A 1 -78.51 -20.80 -15.86
N LYS A 2 -77.84 -20.26 -14.86
CA LYS A 2 -77.43 -18.86 -14.71
C LYS A 2 -76.19 -18.86 -13.80
N PRO A 3 -75.03 -18.33 -14.21
CA PRO A 3 -73.82 -18.41 -13.40
C PRO A 3 -73.76 -17.25 -12.38
N THR A 4 -73.34 -17.57 -11.17
CA THR A 4 -72.99 -16.63 -10.09
C THR A 4 -71.52 -16.20 -10.21
N PRO A 5 -71.16 -14.94 -9.90
CA PRO A 5 -69.77 -14.49 -9.96
C PRO A 5 -69.00 -14.83 -8.67
N PHE A 6 -67.76 -15.28 -8.84
CA PHE A 6 -66.77 -15.49 -7.76
C PHE A 6 -66.15 -14.14 -7.33
N PRO A 7 -65.85 -13.92 -6.04
CA PRO A 7 -65.09 -12.76 -5.60
C PRO A 7 -63.58 -13.05 -5.72
N LEU A 8 -62.85 -12.11 -6.32
CA LEU A 8 -61.38 -12.07 -6.37
C LEU A 8 -60.84 -11.57 -5.03
N LEU A 9 -60.16 -12.45 -4.29
CA LEU A 9 -59.40 -12.08 -3.10
C LEU A 9 -58.03 -11.53 -3.55
N ALA A 10 -57.81 -10.23 -3.39
CA ALA A 10 -56.52 -9.60 -3.65
C ALA A 10 -55.55 -9.91 -2.49
N LEU A 11 -54.58 -10.78 -2.73
CA LEU A 11 -53.51 -11.10 -1.80
C LEU A 11 -52.40 -10.05 -1.96
N SER A 12 -52.33 -9.07 -1.05
CA SER A 12 -51.24 -8.09 -1.02
C SER A 12 -49.95 -8.76 -0.52
N LEU A 13 -49.01 -8.98 -1.42
CA LEU A 13 -47.65 -9.40 -1.11
C LEU A 13 -46.89 -8.23 -0.44
N LEU A 14 -46.85 -8.21 0.89
CA LEU A 14 -45.86 -7.42 1.63
C LEU A 14 -44.54 -8.21 1.63
N SER A 15 -43.64 -7.85 0.72
CA SER A 15 -42.24 -8.30 0.79
C SER A 15 -41.54 -7.55 1.92
N PRO A 16 -40.86 -8.23 2.86
CA PRO A 16 -40.01 -7.55 3.84
C PRO A 16 -38.78 -7.01 3.12
N VAL A 17 -38.65 -5.68 3.07
CA VAL A 17 -37.39 -5.03 2.70
C VAL A 17 -36.40 -5.34 3.82
N THR A 18 -35.50 -6.30 3.60
CA THR A 18 -34.34 -6.49 4.45
C THR A 18 -33.41 -5.30 4.23
N LEU A 19 -33.41 -4.36 5.17
CA LEU A 19 -32.46 -3.25 5.21
C LEU A 19 -31.06 -3.84 5.45
N ALA A 20 -30.24 -3.92 4.40
CA ALA A 20 -28.85 -4.36 4.51
C ALA A 20 -28.12 -3.43 5.49
N LYS A 21 -27.56 -3.98 6.57
CA LYS A 21 -26.75 -3.23 7.53
C LYS A 21 -25.52 -2.69 6.80
N ALA A 22 -25.34 -1.36 6.81
CA ALA A 22 -24.16 -0.74 6.22
C ALA A 22 -22.89 -1.36 6.84
N PRO A 23 -21.87 -1.69 6.01
CA PRO A 23 -20.61 -2.22 6.51
C PRO A 23 -20.06 -1.26 7.55
N GLN A 24 -19.58 -1.78 8.67
CA GLN A 24 -19.00 -0.93 9.70
C GLN A 24 -17.59 -0.51 9.27
N PRO A 25 -17.20 0.75 9.51
CA PRO A 25 -15.84 1.20 9.20
C PRO A 25 -14.82 0.40 10.03
N GLN A 26 -13.71 0.06 9.37
CA GLN A 26 -12.51 -0.52 9.97
C GLN A 26 -11.48 0.60 10.21
N ILE A 27 -10.55 0.33 11.12
CA ILE A 27 -9.44 1.24 11.42
C ILE A 27 -8.19 0.71 10.71
N GLY A 28 -7.58 1.57 9.88
CA GLY A 28 -6.25 1.37 9.32
C GLY A 28 -5.26 2.36 9.93
N TYR A 29 -3.98 2.16 9.69
CA TYR A 29 -2.90 3.00 10.21
C TYR A 29 -1.93 3.39 9.09
N PHE A 30 -1.60 4.66 8.97
CA PHE A 30 -0.49 5.17 8.15
C PHE A 30 0.79 5.22 9.01
N ILE A 31 1.80 4.44 8.65
CA ILE A 31 3.00 4.16 9.44
C ILE A 31 4.27 4.46 8.64
N ASP A 32 4.92 5.55 9.01
CA ASP A 32 6.32 5.91 8.82
C ASP A 32 6.78 6.48 10.17
N SER A 33 6.76 5.63 11.20
CA SER A 33 6.16 5.97 12.52
C SER A 33 4.68 6.40 12.38
N PRO A 34 3.81 6.18 13.39
CA PRO A 34 2.44 6.66 13.34
C PRO A 34 2.37 8.14 12.90
N VAL A 35 1.73 8.43 11.77
CA VAL A 35 1.67 9.81 11.22
C VAL A 35 0.37 10.48 11.64
N THR A 36 0.44 11.63 12.29
CA THR A 36 -0.69 12.44 12.70
C THR A 36 -0.84 13.68 11.82
N GLY A 37 -2.07 14.00 11.45
CA GLY A 37 -2.40 15.21 10.69
C GLY A 37 -2.55 15.03 9.18
N LEU A 38 -2.45 13.82 8.63
CA LEU A 38 -2.77 13.57 7.22
C LEU A 38 -4.29 13.66 7.02
N TYR A 39 -4.74 14.54 6.14
CA TYR A 39 -6.14 14.51 5.70
C TYR A 39 -6.35 13.27 4.82
N TYR A 40 -7.43 12.53 5.04
CA TYR A 40 -7.78 11.39 4.20
C TYR A 40 -9.21 11.48 3.67
N GLU A 41 -9.42 10.92 2.48
CA GLU A 41 -10.73 10.72 1.87
C GLU A 41 -10.81 9.32 1.26
N THR A 42 -11.91 8.63 1.51
CA THR A 42 -12.19 7.30 0.96
C THR A 42 -13.19 7.36 -0.18
N SER A 43 -13.21 6.35 -1.05
CA SER A 43 -14.24 6.20 -2.10
C SER A 43 -15.67 6.12 -1.58
N SER A 44 -15.86 5.77 -0.30
CA SER A 44 -17.17 5.77 0.37
C SER A 44 -17.52 7.12 1.03
N ASN A 45 -16.71 8.16 0.80
CA ASN A 45 -16.85 9.52 1.35
C ASN A 45 -16.60 9.63 2.87
N LEU A 46 -15.95 8.65 3.50
CA LEU A 46 -15.36 8.87 4.82
C LEU A 46 -14.17 9.80 4.70
N THR A 47 -14.11 10.81 5.56
CA THR A 47 -13.00 11.76 5.64
C THR A 47 -12.57 11.97 7.08
N GLY A 48 -11.37 12.54 7.27
CA GLY A 48 -10.85 12.87 8.58
C GLY A 48 -9.37 13.21 8.52
N TYR A 49 -8.76 13.32 9.70
CA TYR A 49 -7.31 13.42 9.85
C TYR A 49 -6.80 12.18 10.58
N THR A 50 -5.60 11.74 10.22
CA THR A 50 -4.95 10.66 10.96
C THR A 50 -4.64 11.11 12.39
N GLN A 51 -4.86 10.22 13.35
CA GLN A 51 -4.48 10.41 14.75
C GLN A 51 -3.69 9.19 15.18
N LYS A 52 -2.40 9.37 15.51
CA LYS A 52 -1.45 8.27 15.71
C LYS A 52 -1.48 7.28 14.55
N GLY A 53 -1.47 7.82 13.33
CA GLY A 53 -1.62 7.04 12.09
C GLY A 53 -3.03 6.55 11.79
N ALA A 54 -3.96 6.52 12.75
CA ALA A 54 -5.25 5.86 12.59
C ALA A 54 -6.19 6.61 11.63
N PHE A 55 -6.84 5.88 10.71
CA PHE A 55 -7.88 6.38 9.80
C PHE A 55 -9.00 5.37 9.64
N ASN A 56 -10.21 5.83 9.29
CA ASN A 56 -11.37 4.96 9.07
C ASN A 56 -11.58 4.66 7.58
N TYR A 57 -11.88 3.40 7.24
CA TYR A 57 -12.22 2.98 5.87
C TYR A 57 -13.19 1.81 5.87
N HIS A 58 -13.96 1.61 4.79
CA HIS A 58 -14.70 0.37 4.57
C HIS A 58 -13.87 -0.62 3.73
N PRO A 59 -14.00 -1.94 3.94
CA PRO A 59 -13.35 -2.93 3.10
C PRO A 59 -13.64 -2.70 1.62
N GLY A 60 -12.59 -2.64 0.79
CA GLY A 60 -12.69 -2.35 -0.63
C GLY A 60 -12.63 -0.87 -1.00
N ASP A 61 -12.58 0.04 -0.01
CA ASP A 61 -12.38 1.46 -0.29
C ASP A 61 -11.01 1.72 -0.94
N VAL A 62 -10.95 2.76 -1.76
CA VAL A 62 -9.70 3.43 -2.13
C VAL A 62 -9.55 4.64 -1.23
N VAL A 63 -8.40 4.78 -0.58
CA VAL A 63 -8.06 5.86 0.35
C VAL A 63 -7.04 6.77 -0.31
N SER A 64 -7.29 8.07 -0.27
CA SER A 64 -6.37 9.13 -0.71
C SER A 64 -5.90 9.91 0.53
N PHE A 65 -4.59 10.11 0.67
CA PHE A 65 -3.98 10.88 1.75
C PHE A 65 -3.39 12.18 1.21
N TYR A 66 -3.59 13.27 1.94
CA TYR A 66 -3.23 14.62 1.55
C TYR A 66 -2.42 15.32 2.64
N LEU A 67 -1.47 16.16 2.22
CA LEU A 67 -0.73 17.08 3.08
C LEU A 67 -1.40 18.44 3.05
N GLY A 68 -2.34 18.69 3.97
CA GLY A 68 -3.07 19.96 4.06
C GLY A 68 -4.46 19.78 4.67
N LYS A 69 -5.31 20.79 4.47
CA LYS A 69 -6.61 20.87 5.14
C LYS A 69 -7.67 19.94 4.54
N ASP A 70 -7.66 19.72 3.23
CA ASP A 70 -8.70 18.96 2.53
C ASP A 70 -8.17 18.32 1.23
N ASN A 71 -9.07 17.75 0.43
CA ASN A 71 -8.73 17.05 -0.83
C ASN A 71 -8.27 17.96 -1.98
N SER A 72 -8.27 19.29 -1.79
CA SER A 72 -7.64 20.23 -2.73
C SER A 72 -6.13 20.40 -2.47
N ALA A 73 -5.64 19.92 -1.32
CA ALA A 73 -4.23 19.99 -0.94
C ALA A 73 -3.36 18.99 -1.73
N TYR A 74 -2.07 18.97 -1.42
CA TYR A 74 -1.14 18.05 -2.06
C TYR A 74 -1.50 16.58 -1.82
N LEU A 75 -1.79 15.84 -2.89
CA LEU A 75 -2.03 14.39 -2.83
C LEU A 75 -0.71 13.65 -2.61
N LEU A 76 -0.55 13.10 -1.42
CA LEU A 76 0.64 12.33 -1.04
C LEU A 76 0.63 10.95 -1.71
N THR A 77 -0.47 10.21 -1.52
CA THR A 77 -0.67 8.89 -2.10
C THR A 77 -2.14 8.49 -2.18
N LYS A 78 -2.46 7.54 -3.05
CA LYS A 78 -3.79 6.94 -3.23
C LYS A 78 -3.66 5.45 -3.47
N LEU A 79 -4.34 4.64 -2.66
CA LEU A 79 -4.21 3.18 -2.66
C LEU A 79 -5.46 2.51 -2.06
N SER A 80 -5.52 1.18 -2.14
CA SER A 80 -6.61 0.43 -1.50
C SER A 80 -6.51 0.52 0.02
N GLY A 81 -7.65 0.68 0.69
CA GLY A 81 -7.77 0.71 2.13
C GLY A 81 -7.38 -0.64 2.74
N GLN A 82 -6.48 -0.59 3.71
CA GLN A 82 -5.92 -1.75 4.39
C GLN A 82 -5.49 -1.35 5.81
N THR A 83 -5.27 -2.35 6.66
CA THR A 83 -4.97 -2.13 8.08
C THR A 83 -3.66 -1.36 8.31
N VAL A 84 -2.65 -1.55 7.46
CA VAL A 84 -1.36 -0.84 7.56
C VAL A 84 -0.98 -0.30 6.19
N ILE A 85 -0.74 1.00 6.11
CA ILE A 85 -0.20 1.70 4.96
C ILE A 85 1.13 2.30 5.40
N THR A 86 2.17 2.12 4.60
CA THR A 86 3.52 2.65 4.84
C THR A 86 4.05 3.18 3.51
N PRO A 87 5.02 4.13 3.50
CA PRO A 87 5.58 4.64 2.27
C PRO A 87 6.03 3.58 1.26
N THR A 88 6.55 2.45 1.76
CA THR A 88 7.02 1.32 0.94
C THR A 88 5.88 0.57 0.24
N LEU A 89 4.65 0.63 0.75
CA LEU A 89 3.45 0.07 0.12
C LEU A 89 2.72 1.08 -0.77
N SER A 90 2.94 2.37 -0.55
CA SER A 90 2.29 3.46 -1.27
C SER A 90 2.82 3.68 -2.70
N THR A 91 3.92 3.03 -3.07
CA THR A 91 4.52 3.12 -4.40
C THR A 91 5.41 1.93 -4.71
N THR A 92 5.55 1.58 -5.99
CA THR A 92 6.50 0.55 -6.46
C THR A 92 7.91 1.11 -6.72
N MET A 93 8.12 2.42 -6.53
CA MET A 93 9.41 3.08 -6.78
C MET A 93 10.12 3.37 -5.45
N PRO A 94 11.24 2.69 -5.15
CA PRO A 94 11.97 2.90 -3.89
C PRO A 94 12.37 4.36 -3.65
N SER A 95 12.82 5.06 -4.70
CA SER A 95 13.17 6.49 -4.63
C SER A 95 12.00 7.35 -4.19
N ARG A 96 10.80 7.09 -4.69
CA ARG A 96 9.59 7.82 -4.30
C ARG A 96 9.20 7.52 -2.86
N SER A 97 9.33 6.28 -2.39
CA SER A 97 9.09 5.92 -0.98
C SER A 97 10.01 6.68 -0.04
N ILE A 98 11.32 6.70 -0.35
CA ILE A 98 12.33 7.43 0.42
C ILE A 98 12.02 8.93 0.41
N ASN A 99 11.72 9.51 -0.74
CA ASN A 99 11.41 10.94 -0.84
C ASN A 99 10.10 11.31 -0.13
N MET A 100 9.11 10.41 -0.11
CA MET A 100 7.91 10.60 0.69
C MET A 100 8.25 10.63 2.19
N THR A 101 9.11 9.71 2.65
CA THR A 101 9.58 9.67 4.05
C THR A 101 10.35 10.92 4.40
N ARG A 102 11.26 11.37 3.52
CA ARG A 102 12.01 12.62 3.69
C ARG A 102 11.05 13.80 3.85
N LEU A 103 10.04 13.90 2.99
CA LEU A 103 9.05 14.97 3.06
C LEU A 103 8.30 14.93 4.41
N LEU A 104 7.80 13.77 4.82
CA LEU A 104 7.09 13.61 6.09
C LEU A 104 7.95 14.01 7.30
N LEU A 105 9.17 13.50 7.38
CA LEU A 105 10.12 13.84 8.46
C LEU A 105 10.59 15.30 8.45
N SER A 106 10.53 15.96 7.29
CA SER A 106 10.88 17.39 7.19
C SER A 106 9.73 18.30 7.60
N LEU A 107 8.50 17.76 7.62
CA LEU A 107 7.28 18.45 8.03
C LEU A 107 6.83 18.04 9.42
N ASP A 108 7.71 17.37 10.17
CA ASP A 108 7.48 16.92 11.53
C ASP A 108 7.74 18.07 12.51
N GLU A 109 6.75 18.37 13.34
CA GLU A 109 6.83 19.38 14.40
C GLU A 109 7.62 18.86 15.62
N THR A 110 7.71 17.53 15.77
CA THR A 110 8.37 16.87 16.90
C THR A 110 9.53 15.96 16.48
N PRO A 111 10.55 16.47 15.73
CA PRO A 111 11.59 15.63 15.09
C PRO A 111 12.52 14.87 16.06
N GLU A 112 12.48 15.20 17.36
CA GLU A 112 13.21 14.50 18.43
C GLU A 112 12.42 13.30 18.99
N ASP A 113 11.10 13.29 18.81
CA ASP A 113 10.24 12.16 19.14
C ASP A 113 10.13 11.23 17.94
N GLN A 114 10.77 10.07 18.02
CA GLN A 114 10.74 9.08 16.92
C GLN A 114 9.51 8.17 16.98
N THR A 115 8.62 8.35 17.97
CA THR A 115 7.46 7.47 18.19
C THR A 115 6.23 7.88 17.39
N GLU A 116 6.18 9.12 16.89
CA GLU A 116 5.08 9.69 16.14
C GLU A 116 5.63 10.81 15.23
N ILE A 117 5.10 10.93 14.01
CA ILE A 117 5.33 12.11 13.17
C ILE A 117 4.10 13.01 13.34
N GLU A 118 4.28 14.19 13.93
CA GLU A 118 3.22 15.19 14.07
C GLU A 118 3.40 16.25 12.98
N LEU A 119 2.52 16.23 11.98
CA LEU A 119 2.67 17.16 10.85
C LEU A 119 2.37 18.60 11.25
N MET A 120 3.24 19.52 10.83
CA MET A 120 3.13 20.98 11.05
C MET A 120 1.85 21.56 10.41
N GLY A 121 0.72 21.45 11.11
CA GLY A 121 -0.61 21.77 10.58
C GLY A 121 -0.77 23.23 10.16
N GLU A 122 -0.14 24.17 10.86
CA GLU A 122 -0.16 25.59 10.51
C GLU A 122 0.54 25.87 9.18
N MET A 123 1.74 25.30 8.96
CA MET A 123 2.48 25.43 7.70
C MET A 123 1.73 24.77 6.55
N LEU A 124 1.14 23.60 6.79
CA LEU A 124 0.32 22.89 5.81
C LEU A 124 -1.00 23.61 5.47
N ALA A 125 -1.45 24.55 6.31
CA ALA A 125 -2.61 25.38 6.03
C ALA A 125 -2.28 26.65 5.20
N ASP A 126 -1.00 27.01 5.06
CA ASP A 126 -0.57 28.18 4.29
C ASP A 126 -0.79 27.97 2.77
N PRO A 127 -1.60 28.82 2.10
CA PRO A 127 -1.79 28.75 0.66
C PRO A 127 -0.50 28.87 -0.15
N ALA A 128 0.47 29.69 0.29
CA ALA A 128 1.73 29.85 -0.44
C ALA A 128 2.57 28.57 -0.40
N PHE A 129 2.61 27.93 0.78
CA PHE A 129 3.26 26.63 0.94
C PHE A 129 2.57 25.52 0.14
N GLN A 130 1.23 25.52 0.10
CA GLN A 130 0.47 24.58 -0.72
C GLN A 130 0.76 24.72 -2.23
N GLU A 131 0.97 25.95 -2.73
CA GLU A 131 1.40 26.14 -4.11
C GLU A 131 2.80 25.56 -4.37
N GLN A 132 3.74 25.69 -3.42
CA GLN A 132 5.05 25.05 -3.53
C GLN A 132 4.91 23.52 -3.61
N LEU A 133 4.14 22.92 -2.69
CA LEU A 133 3.88 21.48 -2.66
C LEU A 133 3.22 20.98 -3.94
N ARG A 134 2.27 21.72 -4.52
CA ARG A 134 1.62 21.34 -5.79
C ARG A 134 2.59 21.20 -6.97
N THR A 135 3.72 21.92 -6.94
CA THR A 135 4.77 21.79 -7.96
C THR A 135 5.75 20.65 -7.69
N LEU A 136 5.65 20.00 -6.52
CA LEU A 136 6.55 18.97 -6.06
C LEU A 136 6.30 17.64 -6.76
N ASP A 137 7.32 17.10 -7.40
CA ASP A 137 7.36 15.70 -7.80
C ASP A 137 8.30 14.92 -6.87
N LEU A 138 7.75 13.98 -6.09
CA LEU A 138 8.53 13.10 -5.21
C LEU A 138 9.54 12.23 -5.97
N ASN A 139 9.41 12.07 -7.30
CA ASN A 139 10.44 11.39 -8.10
C ASN A 139 11.71 12.23 -8.27
N LEU A 140 11.60 13.56 -8.12
CA LEU A 140 12.66 14.55 -8.37
C LEU A 140 12.83 15.52 -7.18
N LEU A 141 12.65 15.02 -5.95
CA LEU A 141 12.58 15.85 -4.74
C LEU A 141 13.81 16.77 -4.57
N ASP A 142 15.02 16.25 -4.78
CA ASP A 142 16.26 17.03 -4.64
C ASP A 142 16.39 18.16 -5.66
N SER A 143 15.80 18.02 -6.85
CA SER A 143 15.80 19.07 -7.88
C SER A 143 14.83 20.22 -7.57
N LEU A 144 13.96 20.03 -6.57
CA LEU A 144 12.93 20.98 -6.17
C LEU A 144 13.13 21.49 -4.73
N LYS A 145 14.24 21.11 -4.07
CA LYS A 145 14.57 21.54 -2.72
C LYS A 145 14.56 23.07 -2.58
N ASP A 146 15.12 23.79 -3.54
CA ASP A 146 15.21 25.27 -3.49
C ASP A 146 13.84 25.97 -3.62
N LYS A 147 12.78 25.22 -3.97
CA LYS A 147 11.41 25.75 -4.07
C LYS A 147 10.59 25.51 -2.81
N LEU A 148 11.03 24.60 -1.96
CA LEU A 148 10.37 24.30 -0.70
C LEU A 148 11.15 25.00 0.41
N ASP A 149 10.51 25.90 1.13
CA ASP A 149 11.14 26.63 2.25
C ASP A 149 11.25 25.75 3.51
N VAL A 150 11.79 24.54 3.34
CA VAL A 150 11.93 23.51 4.38
C VAL A 150 13.28 22.83 4.24
N GLU A 151 13.95 22.61 5.36
CA GLU A 151 15.17 21.80 5.39
C GLU A 151 14.83 20.32 5.17
N LEU A 152 15.05 19.84 3.94
CA LEU A 152 14.82 18.43 3.64
C LEU A 152 15.79 17.52 4.39
N VAL A 153 15.22 16.54 5.09
CA VAL A 153 15.91 15.41 5.71
C VAL A 153 16.76 14.66 4.68
N SER A 154 17.93 14.16 5.11
CA SER A 154 18.84 13.41 4.24
C SER A 154 18.26 12.04 3.84
N VAL A 155 18.72 11.53 2.71
CA VAL A 155 18.36 10.17 2.25
C VAL A 155 18.73 9.11 3.28
N GLU A 156 19.91 9.22 3.88
CA GLU A 156 20.40 8.27 4.89
C GLU A 156 19.48 8.23 6.12
N LYS A 157 19.08 9.39 6.66
CA LYS A 157 18.16 9.47 7.79
C LYS A 157 16.79 8.88 7.45
N ALA A 158 16.26 9.17 6.25
CA ALA A 158 14.98 8.62 5.81
C ALA A 158 15.01 7.09 5.61
N VAL A 159 16.10 6.55 5.04
CA VAL A 159 16.25 5.09 4.91
C VAL A 159 16.37 4.42 6.27
N ALA A 160 17.12 5.01 7.21
CA ALA A 160 17.18 4.51 8.58
C ALA A 160 15.79 4.52 9.25
N HIS A 161 15.02 5.58 9.06
CA HIS A 161 13.66 5.71 9.57
C HIS A 161 12.72 4.65 9.00
N LEU A 162 12.73 4.44 7.68
CA LEU A 162 11.95 3.39 7.02
C LEU A 162 12.29 2.01 7.58
N ASN A 163 13.56 1.71 7.78
CA ASN A 163 13.98 0.42 8.35
C ASN A 163 13.46 0.22 9.79
N GLN A 164 13.44 1.29 10.59
CA GLN A 164 12.86 1.27 11.94
C GLN A 164 11.34 1.09 11.90
N SER A 165 10.65 1.81 11.02
CA SER A 165 9.22 1.67 10.77
C SER A 165 8.84 0.24 10.36
N GLU A 166 9.61 -0.38 9.47
CA GLU A 166 9.42 -1.79 9.07
C GLU A 166 9.58 -2.76 10.23
N GLN A 167 10.51 -2.51 11.17
CA GLN A 167 10.63 -3.32 12.38
C GLN A 167 9.42 -3.15 13.30
N PHE A 168 8.95 -1.90 13.48
CA PHE A 168 7.75 -1.61 14.26
C PHE A 168 6.52 -2.32 13.67
N ILE A 169 6.34 -2.27 12.35
CA ILE A 169 5.23 -2.94 11.65
C ILE A 169 5.27 -4.45 11.89
N LYS A 170 6.45 -5.07 11.77
CA LYS A 170 6.64 -6.51 12.05
C LYS A 170 6.28 -6.86 13.50
N GLN A 171 6.66 -6.04 14.46
CA GLN A 171 6.41 -6.32 15.87
C GLN A 171 4.94 -6.15 16.28
N HIS A 172 4.21 -5.23 15.65
CA HIS A 172 2.87 -4.83 16.11
C HIS A 172 1.72 -5.27 15.21
N PHE A 173 1.98 -5.54 13.93
CA PHE A 173 0.92 -5.78 12.94
C PHE A 173 1.08 -7.10 12.17
N THR A 174 2.23 -7.76 12.22
CA THR A 174 2.34 -9.11 11.66
C THR A 174 1.96 -10.17 12.69
N SER A 175 1.05 -11.07 12.30
CA SER A 175 0.77 -12.29 13.07
C SER A 175 1.89 -13.32 12.84
N ASP A 176 2.19 -14.13 13.85
CA ASP A 176 3.03 -15.33 13.72
C ASP A 176 2.35 -16.45 12.90
N ASP A 177 1.08 -16.27 12.53
CA ASP A 177 0.33 -17.22 11.72
C ASP A 177 0.95 -17.36 10.32
N VAL A 178 1.41 -18.56 10.00
CA VAL A 178 1.92 -18.90 8.67
C VAL A 178 0.74 -18.96 7.69
N ILE A 179 0.42 -17.84 7.05
CA ILE A 179 -0.69 -17.73 6.07
C ILE A 179 -0.44 -18.63 4.85
N TYR A 180 0.82 -18.96 4.55
CA TYR A 180 1.18 -19.86 3.46
C TYR A 180 2.46 -20.65 3.79
N SER A 181 2.33 -21.97 3.96
CA SER A 181 3.45 -22.89 4.15
C SER A 181 3.48 -23.89 2.98
N PRO A 182 4.33 -23.68 1.95
CA PRO A 182 4.47 -24.61 0.84
C PRO A 182 5.34 -25.84 1.19
N LEU A 183 5.64 -26.07 2.48
CA LEU A 183 6.37 -27.27 2.92
C LEU A 183 5.62 -28.53 2.48
N ASN A 184 6.33 -29.39 1.76
CA ASN A 184 5.77 -30.63 1.19
C ASN A 184 4.60 -30.43 0.22
N ARG A 185 4.41 -29.22 -0.32
CA ARG A 185 3.43 -28.94 -1.37
C ARG A 185 4.15 -28.98 -2.72
N ARG A 186 3.56 -29.67 -3.69
CA ARG A 186 4.04 -29.66 -5.08
C ARG A 186 3.68 -28.33 -5.71
N LEU A 187 4.68 -27.49 -5.96
CA LEU A 187 4.52 -26.22 -6.66
C LEU A 187 4.73 -26.43 -8.16
N THR A 188 3.87 -25.83 -8.97
CA THR A 188 3.98 -25.85 -10.43
C THR A 188 4.33 -24.44 -10.89
N ASN A 189 5.47 -24.29 -11.55
CA ASN A 189 5.80 -23.03 -12.22
C ASN A 189 5.08 -22.99 -13.58
N ILE A 190 4.16 -22.05 -13.76
CA ILE A 190 3.54 -21.79 -15.06
C ILE A 190 4.31 -20.64 -15.72
N GLN A 191 5.02 -20.94 -16.81
CA GLN A 191 5.76 -19.93 -17.57
C GLN A 191 4.90 -19.40 -18.71
N ILE A 192 4.61 -18.09 -18.69
CA ILE A 192 3.93 -17.41 -19.80
C ILE A 192 4.95 -17.24 -20.93
N LYS A 193 4.71 -17.91 -22.06
CA LYS A 193 5.61 -17.88 -23.22
C LYS A 193 5.41 -16.58 -24.01
N LYS A 194 6.45 -15.75 -24.11
CA LYS A 194 6.44 -14.57 -25.00
C LYS A 194 6.88 -15.00 -26.40
N ARG A 195 6.15 -14.53 -27.41
CA ARG A 195 6.42 -14.80 -28.82
C ARG A 195 7.23 -13.64 -29.41
N ASP A 196 8.29 -13.94 -30.16
CA ASP A 196 9.01 -12.93 -30.94
C ASP A 196 8.26 -12.57 -32.24
N ASN A 197 8.79 -11.60 -32.98
CA ASN A 197 8.17 -11.08 -34.20
C ASN A 197 8.09 -12.11 -35.34
N ASP A 198 8.90 -13.18 -35.28
CA ASP A 198 8.90 -14.29 -36.24
C ASP A 198 8.02 -15.46 -35.79
N GLY A 199 7.40 -15.34 -34.61
CA GLY A 199 6.45 -16.31 -34.10
C GLY A 199 7.05 -17.39 -33.19
N HIS A 200 8.33 -17.32 -32.86
CA HIS A 200 9.00 -18.27 -31.97
C HIS A 200 8.81 -17.90 -30.50
N TYR A 201 8.75 -18.92 -29.65
CA TYR A 201 8.66 -18.73 -28.20
C TYR A 201 10.07 -18.70 -27.59
N CYS A 202 10.43 -17.57 -26.99
CA CYS A 202 11.74 -17.38 -26.35
C CYS A 202 11.55 -17.24 -24.84
N ILE A 203 12.29 -18.02 -24.06
CA ILE A 203 12.29 -18.00 -22.59
C ILE A 203 13.74 -17.83 -22.14
N LEU A 204 13.99 -16.81 -21.32
CA LEU A 204 15.30 -16.54 -20.74
C LEU A 204 15.18 -16.58 -19.21
N ASP A 205 15.83 -17.56 -18.58
CA ASP A 205 15.96 -17.62 -17.12
C ASP A 205 17.18 -16.82 -16.67
N LEU A 206 16.93 -15.63 -16.14
CA LEU A 206 17.96 -14.66 -15.75
C LEU A 206 18.95 -15.22 -14.71
N ARG A 207 18.56 -16.24 -13.93
CA ARG A 207 19.44 -16.89 -12.94
C ARG A 207 20.62 -17.62 -13.58
N TYR A 208 20.49 -18.01 -14.84
CA TYR A 208 21.50 -18.79 -15.56
C TYR A 208 22.15 -17.99 -16.70
N ILE A 209 22.09 -16.66 -16.66
CA ILE A 209 22.64 -15.78 -17.70
C ILE A 209 24.15 -15.99 -17.93
N HIS A 210 24.90 -16.42 -16.90
CA HIS A 210 26.33 -16.75 -17.00
C HIS A 210 26.62 -18.17 -17.51
N ARG A 211 25.58 -18.96 -17.85
CA ARG A 211 25.70 -20.31 -18.43
C ARG A 211 25.16 -20.30 -19.85
N PRO A 212 25.95 -19.87 -20.85
CA PRO A 212 25.48 -19.65 -22.22
C PRO A 212 25.04 -20.93 -22.96
N ARG A 213 25.27 -22.11 -22.38
CA ARG A 213 24.82 -23.42 -22.90
C ARG A 213 23.66 -24.03 -22.10
N TYR A 214 23.13 -23.33 -21.11
CA TYR A 214 22.01 -23.83 -20.31
C TYR A 214 20.70 -23.59 -21.06
N ASN A 215 20.06 -24.69 -21.47
CA ASN A 215 18.71 -24.64 -22.04
C ASN A 215 17.71 -24.75 -20.88
N THR A 216 16.89 -23.71 -20.69
CA THR A 216 15.78 -23.77 -19.73
C THR A 216 14.83 -24.89 -20.12
N PRO A 217 14.43 -25.78 -19.20
CA PRO A 217 13.43 -26.80 -19.49
C PRO A 217 12.14 -26.15 -19.99
N ILE A 218 11.69 -26.55 -21.19
CA ILE A 218 10.43 -26.06 -21.77
C ILE A 218 9.31 -26.98 -21.27
N GLY A 219 8.43 -26.48 -20.39
CA GLY A 219 7.30 -27.26 -19.84
C GLY A 219 6.94 -26.88 -18.41
N GLU A 220 6.15 -27.74 -17.75
CA GLU A 220 5.83 -27.59 -16.34
C GLU A 220 7.00 -28.07 -15.47
N MET A 221 7.52 -27.17 -14.62
CA MET A 221 8.50 -27.54 -13.61
C MET A 221 7.76 -27.79 -12.29
N HIS A 222 7.83 -29.03 -11.80
CA HIS A 222 7.35 -29.39 -10.47
C HIS A 222 8.53 -29.40 -9.49
N TYR A 223 8.39 -28.67 -8.40
CA TYR A 223 9.37 -28.66 -7.33
C TYR A 223 8.66 -28.74 -5.99
N MET A 224 9.34 -29.34 -5.01
CA MET A 224 8.85 -29.51 -3.66
C MET A 224 9.89 -28.93 -2.72
N ILE A 225 9.47 -27.97 -1.91
CA ILE A 225 10.33 -27.37 -0.89
C ILE A 225 10.37 -28.37 0.28
N THR A 226 11.55 -28.94 0.51
CA THR A 226 11.83 -29.86 1.62
C THR A 226 12.68 -29.15 2.67
N HIS A 227 12.73 -29.70 3.89
CA HIS A 227 13.48 -29.11 5.00
C HIS A 227 14.99 -28.90 4.73
N LEU A 228 15.55 -29.52 3.70
CA LEU A 228 16.96 -29.37 3.29
C LEU A 228 17.24 -28.09 2.47
N ILE A 229 16.21 -27.40 1.99
CA ILE A 229 16.32 -26.16 1.21
C ILE A 229 15.44 -25.06 1.85
N LEU A 230 15.51 -24.95 3.17
CA LEU A 230 14.87 -23.84 3.88
C LEU A 230 15.79 -22.62 3.83
N CYS A 231 15.56 -21.74 2.86
CA CYS A 231 15.49 -20.33 3.21
C CYS A 231 14.03 -20.08 3.61
N SER A 232 13.77 -20.11 4.91
CA SER A 232 12.47 -19.75 5.47
C SER A 232 12.33 -18.23 5.35
N ILE A 233 11.78 -17.73 4.25
CA ILE A 233 11.42 -16.32 4.16
C ILE A 233 10.27 -16.06 5.12
N ARG A 234 10.60 -15.57 6.31
CA ARG A 234 9.65 -15.00 7.25
C ARG A 234 9.02 -13.76 6.59
N ALA A 235 7.82 -13.36 6.99
CA ALA A 235 7.25 -12.07 6.54
C ALA A 235 8.24 -10.90 6.80
N SER A 236 9.10 -11.03 7.81
CA SER A 236 10.19 -10.11 8.10
C SER A 236 11.31 -10.04 7.04
N GLU A 237 11.49 -11.06 6.19
CA GLU A 237 12.54 -11.14 5.18
C GLU A 237 12.11 -10.59 3.81
N ILE A 238 10.80 -10.52 3.53
CA ILE A 238 10.27 -9.92 2.29
C ILE A 238 10.59 -8.41 2.24
N ALA A 239 10.52 -7.72 3.38
CA ALA A 239 10.87 -6.32 3.50
C ALA A 239 12.39 -6.06 3.32
N THR A 240 13.24 -7.06 3.56
CA THR A 240 14.71 -6.91 3.47
C THR A 240 15.24 -7.20 2.05
N MET A 241 14.56 -8.04 1.26
CA MET A 241 15.00 -8.33 -0.12
C MET A 241 14.83 -7.15 -1.09
N ALA A 242 14.00 -6.15 -0.76
CA ALA A 242 13.89 -4.92 -1.54
C ALA A 242 15.06 -3.94 -1.35
N ALA A 243 15.91 -4.15 -0.33
CA ALA A 243 17.03 -3.26 0.00
C ALA A 243 18.38 -3.70 -0.59
N THR A 244 18.47 -4.89 -1.19
CA THR A 244 19.71 -5.40 -1.80
C THR A 244 19.45 -5.89 -3.21
N SER A 245 19.23 -4.95 -4.13
CA SER A 245 19.39 -5.15 -5.57
C SER A 245 19.81 -3.83 -6.21
N THR A 246 21.02 -3.38 -5.87
CA THR A 246 21.85 -2.56 -6.76
C THR A 246 22.55 -3.48 -7.75
#